data_AF-A0A4R8QKU0-F1
#
_entry.id   AF-A0A4R8QKU0-F1
#
_cell.length_a   1.000
_cell.length_b   1.000
_cell.length_c   1.000
_cell.angle_alpha   90.00
_cell.angle_beta   90.00
_cell.angle_gamma   90.00
#
_symmetry.space_group_name_H-M   'P 1'
#
loop_
_entity.id
_entity.type
_entity.pdbx_description
1 polymer ?
#
loop_
_entity_poly.entity_id
_entity_poly.type
_entity_poly.pdbx_seq_one_letter_code
_entity_poly.pdbx_strand_id
1 'polypeptide(L)'
;MSAKVSVYHSLPRDLSEQKIVVPAVRPVTTADLRSLLRKEGPSRPIRDSRSQLELRKPDYYTGSPWKLLFDDSILFLKNVFYVPFIVLPLWARPPARSFHIDNRISDQSGHVIERWRRQYEAWAQQYFHSGPLDELYPSWANIRDIVFHSILVVLQSAFLISLPFFSLFSFNIFVTYVIGFTIINYFVCFCLNGWMPHGYIESTDFPEASHWDQNHGNEQWIFLNGVAVGEHWLRSNIDRISLTFHRRVIGVHNKTAGIIFDLIQCLVERCLYFGTSDTRACFAVISESIMRPENEKVVLLLHSQGGIKGSIILDWLINQHPREMLQKLEIYTFGNAANHFNNPWVRKMDEQGRINPRGRAVRHIEHYANSYDFVSRWGVMHFKKKTADQKDRSVIYNLNASVLSGRTEPKKQLSKGQIAQNNKLQKAWNAYSGALFERTGAGHQLNQHYLDNMFPLDKSLSCVQQNGDGSPLPGTFMAAEVNVFNDPKEMDRLRSLRYNRSGYESSNHHHVNGDVSVKRVYQLSRLWQYVNGNCPEEF
;
A
#
# COMPACT_ATOMS: atom_id res chain seq x y z
N MET A 1 -26.87 -7.25 -2.73
CA MET A 1 -26.25 -6.06 -2.10
C MET A 1 -24.75 -6.14 -2.34
N SER A 2 -24.14 -5.12 -2.97
CA SER A 2 -22.68 -5.07 -3.13
C SER A 2 -22.02 -4.97 -1.76
N ALA A 3 -20.95 -5.73 -1.51
CA ALA A 3 -20.20 -5.62 -0.27
C ALA A 3 -19.60 -4.21 -0.15
N LYS A 4 -19.72 -3.58 1.01
CA LYS A 4 -19.16 -2.24 1.26
C LYS A 4 -17.64 -2.32 1.36
N VAL A 5 -16.96 -1.34 0.78
CA VAL A 5 -15.50 -1.14 0.89
C VAL A 5 -15.22 -0.27 2.10
N SER A 6 -14.20 -0.63 2.88
CA SER A 6 -13.78 0.16 4.05
C SER A 6 -12.58 1.02 3.69
N VAL A 7 -12.66 2.33 3.91
CA VAL A 7 -11.56 3.27 3.64
C VAL A 7 -11.00 3.79 4.96
N TYR A 8 -9.71 3.53 5.21
CA TYR A 8 -9.04 3.93 6.45
C TYR A 8 -8.02 5.05 6.22
N HIS A 9 -8.25 6.19 6.87
CA HIS A 9 -7.25 7.23 7.01
C HIS A 9 -6.55 7.15 8.38
N SER A 10 -5.29 7.56 8.44
CA SER A 10 -4.57 7.63 9.73
C SER A 10 -5.13 8.75 10.59
N LEU A 11 -5.08 8.56 11.90
CA LEU A 11 -5.37 9.65 12.83
C LEU A 11 -4.33 10.77 12.67
N PRO A 12 -4.77 12.05 12.67
CA PRO A 12 -3.84 13.15 12.57
C PRO A 12 -2.86 13.25 13.76
N ARG A 13 -1.66 13.79 13.52
CA ARG A 13 -0.53 13.70 14.48
C ARG A 13 -0.83 14.33 15.83
N ASP A 14 -1.44 15.51 15.83
CA ASP A 14 -1.96 16.25 16.97
C ASP A 14 -2.93 15.46 17.85
N LEU A 15 -3.72 14.56 17.26
CA LEU A 15 -4.61 13.66 18.00
C LEU A 15 -3.92 12.34 18.38
N SER A 16 -2.86 11.96 17.69
CA SER A 16 -2.14 10.72 17.97
C SER A 16 -0.99 10.87 18.98
N GLU A 17 -0.42 12.08 19.12
CA GLU A 17 0.76 12.39 19.93
C GLU A 17 0.44 13.11 21.24
N GLN A 18 -0.83 13.48 21.49
CA GLN A 18 -1.25 14.02 22.79
C GLN A 18 -1.01 12.98 23.90
N LYS A 19 0.14 13.10 24.59
CA LYS A 19 0.37 12.41 25.86
C LYS A 19 -0.71 12.87 26.83
N ILE A 20 -1.32 11.91 27.52
CA ILE A 20 -2.17 12.17 28.67
C ILE A 20 -1.22 12.56 29.81
N VAL A 21 -0.80 13.81 29.83
CA VAL A 21 -0.08 14.37 30.97
C VAL A 21 -1.15 14.70 32.00
N VAL A 22 -1.35 13.81 32.97
CA VAL A 22 -2.02 14.23 34.21
C VAL A 22 -1.01 15.14 34.90
N PRO A 23 -1.26 16.46 35.04
CA PRO A 23 -0.43 17.25 35.94
C PRO A 23 -0.55 16.56 37.29
N ALA A 24 0.59 16.17 37.87
CA ALA A 24 0.63 15.65 39.23
C ALA A 24 0.29 16.79 40.20
N VAL A 25 -0.97 17.19 40.22
CA VAL A 25 -1.53 18.04 41.26
C VAL A 25 -1.67 17.09 42.45
N ARG A 26 -0.67 17.13 43.33
CA ARG A 26 -0.88 16.62 44.70
C ARG A 26 -2.13 17.35 45.23
N PRO A 27 -3.07 16.65 45.89
CA PRO A 27 -4.20 17.32 46.52
C PRO A 27 -3.63 18.39 47.44
N VAL A 28 -4.07 19.64 47.26
CA VAL A 28 -3.70 20.76 48.12
C VAL A 28 -4.09 20.36 49.54
N THR A 29 -3.09 20.10 50.37
CA THR A 29 -3.34 19.74 51.77
C THR A 29 -3.70 20.99 52.55
N THR A 30 -4.36 20.83 53.69
CA THR A 30 -4.61 21.94 54.63
C THR A 30 -3.33 22.63 55.09
N ALA A 31 -2.17 21.97 54.98
CA ALA A 31 -0.85 22.54 55.21
C ALA A 31 -0.42 23.52 54.09
N ASP A 32 -0.72 23.21 52.82
CA ASP A 32 -0.40 24.07 51.68
C ASP A 32 -1.22 25.37 51.70
N LEU A 33 -2.51 25.29 52.05
CA LEU A 33 -3.38 26.45 52.28
C LEU A 33 -2.91 27.33 53.45
N ARG A 34 -2.38 26.73 54.53
CA ARG A 34 -1.78 27.48 55.66
C ARG A 34 -0.49 28.20 55.27
N SER A 35 0.30 27.65 54.34
CA SER A 35 1.50 28.31 53.84
C SER A 35 1.21 29.51 52.92
N LEU A 36 0.08 29.49 52.20
CA LEU A 36 -0.36 30.61 51.36
C LEU A 36 -0.93 31.79 52.16
N LEU A 37 -1.49 31.51 53.34
CA LEU A 37 -2.04 32.53 54.24
C LEU A 37 -0.98 33.21 55.12
N ARG A 38 0.21 32.62 55.27
CA ARG A 38 1.37 33.28 55.89
C ARG A 38 2.17 34.02 54.81
N LYS A 39 1.87 35.31 54.63
CA LYS A 39 2.82 36.24 54.03
C LYS A 39 4.09 36.25 54.87
N GLU A 40 5.15 35.63 54.36
CA GLU A 40 6.55 36.07 54.45
C GLU A 40 7.41 35.13 53.60
N GLY A 41 8.24 35.69 52.72
CA GLY A 41 9.15 34.93 51.85
C GLY A 41 10.22 34.17 52.66
N PRO A 42 11.01 33.26 52.02
CA PRO A 42 11.87 33.66 50.92
C PRO A 42 11.89 32.68 49.71
N SER A 43 12.34 33.23 48.57
CA SER A 43 12.90 32.56 47.38
C SER A 43 12.50 31.10 47.14
N ARG A 44 11.40 30.89 46.40
CA ARG A 44 11.24 29.64 45.64
C ARG A 44 12.38 29.57 44.63
N PRO A 45 13.18 28.49 44.56
CA PRO A 45 14.03 28.29 43.41
C PRO A 45 13.10 28.24 42.21
N ILE A 46 13.34 29.07 41.21
CA ILE A 46 12.78 28.85 39.87
C ILE A 46 13.25 27.44 39.53
N ARG A 47 12.31 26.49 39.64
CA ARG A 47 12.56 25.11 39.24
C ARG A 47 12.79 25.24 37.76
N ASP A 48 14.06 25.23 37.39
CA ASP A 48 14.51 25.24 36.01
C ASP A 48 13.77 24.07 35.36
N SER A 49 12.67 24.39 34.68
CA SER A 49 12.00 23.44 33.81
C SER A 49 12.89 23.42 32.59
N ARG A 50 14.10 22.85 32.77
CA ARG A 50 14.70 22.04 31.72
C ARG A 50 13.63 21.00 31.45
N SER A 51 12.74 21.34 30.52
CA SER A 51 11.92 20.40 29.80
C SER A 51 12.90 19.29 29.47
N GLN A 52 12.81 18.18 30.20
CA GLN A 52 13.59 17.00 29.86
C GLN A 52 13.30 16.81 28.38
N LEU A 53 14.35 16.90 27.56
CA LEU A 53 14.23 16.75 26.12
C LEU A 53 13.68 15.34 25.95
N GLU A 54 12.36 15.23 25.82
CA GLU A 54 11.68 13.93 25.78
C GLU A 54 12.03 13.34 24.43
N LEU A 55 13.14 12.60 24.37
CA LEU A 55 13.58 11.96 23.15
C LEU A 55 12.43 11.09 22.63
N ARG A 56 11.98 11.43 21.41
CA ARG A 56 10.99 10.63 20.68
C ARG A 56 11.53 9.20 20.59
N LYS A 57 10.71 8.23 21.03
CA LYS A 57 11.05 6.81 20.88
C LYS A 57 11.17 6.50 19.38
N PRO A 58 12.14 5.66 18.97
CA PRO A 58 12.29 5.27 17.58
C PRO A 58 11.02 4.58 17.08
N ASP A 59 10.67 4.83 15.81
CA ASP A 59 9.52 4.20 15.15
C ASP A 59 9.76 2.69 15.07
N TYR A 60 8.69 1.89 15.17
CA TYR A 60 8.81 0.44 15.40
C TYR A 60 9.64 -0.28 14.32
N TYR A 61 9.52 0.11 13.05
CA TYR A 61 10.26 -0.45 11.92
C TYR A 61 11.78 -0.20 11.97
N THR A 62 12.25 0.71 12.84
CA THR A 62 13.68 0.95 13.12
C THR A 62 14.17 0.19 14.35
N GLY A 63 13.34 -0.71 14.89
CA GLY A 63 13.68 -1.62 15.98
C GLY A 63 14.78 -2.63 15.61
N SER A 64 15.24 -3.39 16.61
CA SER A 64 16.27 -4.41 16.35
C SER A 64 15.77 -5.49 15.39
N PRO A 65 16.60 -5.94 14.43
CA PRO A 65 16.19 -6.94 13.45
C PRO A 65 15.61 -8.23 14.04
N TRP A 66 16.23 -8.75 15.10
CA TRP A 66 15.76 -9.97 15.78
C TRP A 66 14.37 -9.81 16.37
N LYS A 67 14.06 -8.63 16.90
CA LYS A 67 12.72 -8.34 17.41
C LYS A 67 11.70 -8.23 16.29
N LEU A 68 12.05 -7.51 15.22
CA LEU A 68 11.18 -7.38 14.05
C LEU A 68 10.89 -8.76 13.44
N LEU A 69 11.93 -9.58 13.27
CA LEU A 69 11.81 -10.94 12.76
C LEU A 69 10.88 -11.80 13.62
N PHE A 70 11.03 -11.72 14.95
CA PHE A 70 10.19 -12.48 15.88
C PHE A 70 8.73 -12.04 15.83
N ASP A 71 8.47 -10.74 15.91
CA ASP A 71 7.12 -10.18 15.84
C ASP A 71 6.45 -10.48 14.48
N ASP A 72 7.22 -10.41 13.39
CA ASP A 72 6.78 -10.71 12.03
C ASP A 72 6.50 -12.18 11.81
N SER A 73 7.28 -13.07 12.44
CA SER A 73 7.05 -14.52 12.44
C SER A 73 5.76 -14.87 13.18
N ILE A 74 5.50 -14.21 14.33
CA ILE A 74 4.21 -14.36 15.03
C ILE A 74 3.06 -13.86 14.15
N LEU A 75 3.23 -12.73 13.47
CA LEU A 75 2.20 -12.18 12.58
C LEU A 75 1.94 -13.09 11.38
N PHE A 76 2.99 -13.72 10.83
CA PHE A 76 2.90 -14.73 9.78
C PHE A 76 2.05 -15.91 10.27
N LEU A 77 2.41 -16.51 11.41
CA LEU A 77 1.69 -17.66 11.98
C LEU A 77 0.22 -17.35 12.25
N LYS A 78 -0.10 -16.14 12.72
CA LYS A 78 -1.48 -15.69 12.93
C LYS A 78 -2.31 -15.63 11.65
N ASN A 79 -1.66 -15.43 10.51
CA ASN A 79 -2.33 -15.31 9.21
C ASN A 79 -2.10 -16.53 8.31
N VAL A 80 -1.44 -17.60 8.77
CA VAL A 80 -1.07 -18.76 7.94
C VAL A 80 -2.26 -19.39 7.21
N PHE A 81 -3.45 -19.39 7.82
CA PHE A 81 -4.67 -19.91 7.21
C PHE A 81 -5.16 -19.10 5.99
N TYR A 82 -4.61 -17.90 5.76
CA TYR A 82 -4.91 -17.07 4.59
C TYR A 82 -3.94 -17.33 3.43
N VAL A 83 -2.87 -18.11 3.61
CA VAL A 83 -1.91 -18.42 2.52
C VAL A 83 -2.59 -19.02 1.29
N PRO A 84 -3.58 -19.93 1.39
CA PRO A 84 -4.31 -20.42 0.21
C PRO A 84 -5.03 -19.32 -0.58
N PHE A 85 -5.43 -18.23 0.09
CA PHE A 85 -6.13 -17.09 -0.52
C PHE A 85 -5.21 -16.11 -1.27
N ILE A 86 -3.91 -16.42 -1.36
CA ILE A 86 -3.01 -15.72 -2.30
C ILE A 86 -3.41 -16.03 -3.75
N VAL A 87 -3.67 -17.32 -4.01
CA VAL A 87 -4.02 -17.82 -5.35
C VAL A 87 -5.53 -18.03 -5.50
N LEU A 88 -6.24 -18.29 -4.39
CA LEU A 88 -7.69 -18.40 -4.39
C LEU A 88 -8.38 -17.03 -4.32
N PRO A 89 -9.51 -16.84 -5.03
CA PRO A 89 -10.16 -17.83 -5.89
C PRO A 89 -9.48 -17.91 -7.27
N LEU A 90 -9.17 -19.14 -7.71
CA LEU A 90 -8.66 -19.38 -9.08
C LEU A 90 -9.58 -18.82 -10.17
N TRP A 91 -10.86 -18.66 -9.82
CA TRP A 91 -11.96 -18.30 -10.70
C TRP A 91 -12.83 -17.22 -10.05
N ALA A 92 -12.26 -16.04 -9.84
CA ALA A 92 -13.03 -14.88 -9.44
C ALA A 92 -14.10 -14.59 -10.51
N ARG A 93 -15.32 -14.26 -10.10
CA ARG A 93 -16.39 -13.81 -11.02
C ARG A 93 -16.64 -12.30 -10.81
N PRO A 94 -15.76 -11.41 -11.31
CA PRO A 94 -16.05 -9.98 -11.40
C PRO A 94 -17.26 -9.72 -12.31
N PRO A 95 -17.82 -8.50 -12.28
CA PRO A 95 -19.16 -8.22 -12.81
C PRO A 95 -19.24 -8.13 -14.34
N ALA A 96 -18.10 -8.08 -15.03
CA ALA A 96 -18.02 -7.76 -16.45
C ALA A 96 -17.19 -8.80 -17.21
N ARG A 97 -17.66 -9.19 -18.40
CA ARG A 97 -16.97 -10.13 -19.31
C ARG A 97 -16.26 -9.34 -20.40
N SER A 98 -14.98 -9.60 -20.59
CA SER A 98 -14.07 -8.56 -21.09
C SER A 98 -13.15 -8.99 -22.22
N PHE A 99 -13.43 -10.03 -23.01
CA PHE A 99 -12.70 -10.18 -24.28
C PHE A 99 -13.40 -11.00 -25.36
N HIS A 100 -13.17 -10.63 -26.62
CA HIS A 100 -13.28 -11.46 -27.82
C HIS A 100 -11.92 -11.41 -28.53
N ILE A 101 -11.28 -12.56 -28.76
CA ILE A 101 -10.06 -12.62 -29.58
C ILE A 101 -10.49 -12.52 -31.05
N ASP A 102 -9.91 -11.56 -31.77
CA ASP A 102 -10.24 -11.28 -33.17
C ASP A 102 -10.00 -12.51 -34.07
N ASN A 103 -10.99 -12.87 -34.90
CA ASN A 103 -10.99 -14.09 -35.73
C ASN A 103 -10.13 -13.97 -37.00
N ARG A 104 -9.24 -12.98 -37.08
CA ARG A 104 -8.51 -12.66 -38.32
C ARG A 104 -7.37 -13.63 -38.68
N ILE A 105 -7.08 -14.62 -37.85
CA ILE A 105 -6.10 -15.68 -38.13
C ILE A 105 -6.79 -17.04 -38.08
N SER A 106 -7.55 -17.39 -39.12
CA SER A 106 -7.78 -18.78 -39.54
C SER A 106 -8.82 -18.82 -40.66
N ASP A 107 -8.36 -18.67 -41.90
CA ASP A 107 -9.17 -19.05 -43.07
C ASP A 107 -8.77 -20.45 -43.59
N GLN A 108 -7.98 -21.23 -42.81
CA GLN A 108 -7.41 -22.50 -43.28
C GLN A 108 -7.32 -23.64 -42.24
N SER A 109 -7.82 -23.50 -41.01
CA SER A 109 -7.79 -24.61 -40.03
C SER A 109 -9.16 -25.30 -39.94
N GLY A 110 -9.17 -26.63 -40.09
CA GLY A 110 -10.39 -27.42 -40.26
C GLY A 110 -11.44 -27.25 -39.14
N HIS A 111 -12.71 -27.40 -39.49
CA HIS A 111 -13.89 -27.14 -38.64
C HIS A 111 -13.85 -27.71 -37.21
N VAL A 112 -13.11 -28.80 -36.98
CA VAL A 112 -12.96 -29.42 -35.65
C VAL A 112 -12.07 -28.59 -34.72
N ILE A 113 -10.93 -28.12 -35.21
CA ILE A 113 -9.98 -27.31 -34.42
C ILE A 113 -10.64 -25.99 -34.02
N GLU A 114 -11.37 -25.38 -34.96
CA GLU A 114 -12.09 -24.14 -34.71
C GLU A 114 -13.19 -24.31 -33.65
N ARG A 115 -13.91 -25.45 -33.65
CA ARG A 115 -14.92 -25.76 -32.63
C ARG A 115 -14.30 -25.93 -31.24
N TRP A 116 -13.18 -26.65 -31.13
CA TRP A 116 -12.46 -26.81 -29.86
C TRP A 116 -11.92 -25.47 -29.34
N ARG A 117 -11.35 -24.65 -30.23
CA ARG A 117 -10.88 -23.30 -29.90
C ARG A 117 -12.01 -22.44 -29.34
N ARG A 118 -13.16 -22.38 -30.02
CA ARG A 118 -14.34 -21.62 -29.54
C ARG A 118 -14.87 -22.13 -28.20
N GLN A 119 -14.86 -23.43 -27.96
CA GLN A 119 -15.26 -24.00 -26.66
C GLN A 119 -14.29 -23.63 -25.54
N TYR A 120 -12.98 -23.72 -25.79
CA TYR A 120 -11.96 -23.28 -24.85
C TYR A 120 -12.06 -21.78 -24.57
N GLU A 121 -12.28 -20.95 -25.60
CA GLU A 121 -12.45 -19.50 -25.46
C GLU A 121 -13.67 -19.16 -24.61
N ALA A 122 -14.82 -19.78 -24.88
CA ALA A 122 -16.03 -19.57 -24.09
C ALA A 122 -15.83 -19.98 -22.61
N TRP A 123 -15.08 -21.05 -22.37
CA TRP A 123 -14.70 -21.46 -21.02
C TRP A 123 -13.72 -20.47 -20.38
N ALA A 124 -12.67 -20.06 -21.07
CA ALA A 124 -11.66 -19.15 -20.55
C ALA A 124 -12.26 -17.76 -20.23
N GLN A 125 -13.16 -17.27 -21.09
CA GLN A 125 -13.93 -16.03 -20.88
C GLN A 125 -14.82 -16.05 -19.63
N GLN A 126 -15.18 -17.23 -19.13
CA GLN A 126 -15.95 -17.35 -17.89
C GLN A 126 -15.10 -17.08 -16.65
N TYR A 127 -13.77 -17.21 -16.75
CA TYR A 127 -12.88 -17.34 -15.61
C TYR A 127 -11.71 -16.35 -15.58
N PHE A 128 -11.21 -15.93 -16.75
CA PHE A 128 -10.05 -15.05 -16.93
C PHE A 128 -10.49 -13.80 -17.64
N HIS A 129 -10.63 -12.67 -16.97
CA HIS A 129 -11.34 -11.53 -17.56
C HIS A 129 -10.40 -10.72 -18.45
N SER A 130 -9.11 -10.61 -18.13
CA SER A 130 -8.15 -10.01 -19.04
C SER A 130 -7.55 -10.99 -20.04
N GLY A 131 -8.11 -12.21 -20.14
CA GLY A 131 -7.67 -13.22 -21.10
C GLY A 131 -6.18 -13.54 -20.92
N PRO A 132 -5.36 -13.51 -21.98
CA PRO A 132 -3.93 -13.82 -21.91
C PRO A 132 -3.13 -12.95 -20.93
N LEU A 133 -3.65 -11.80 -20.51
CA LEU A 133 -2.99 -10.93 -19.55
C LEU A 133 -3.09 -11.46 -18.11
N ASP A 134 -4.04 -12.34 -17.81
CA ASP A 134 -4.17 -12.90 -16.45
C ASP A 134 -3.06 -13.90 -16.16
N GLU A 135 -2.48 -13.85 -14.96
CA GLU A 135 -1.29 -14.63 -14.59
C GLU A 135 -1.54 -16.15 -14.66
N LEU A 136 -2.79 -16.59 -14.42
CA LEU A 136 -3.18 -18.00 -14.46
C LEU A 136 -3.95 -18.39 -15.74
N TYR A 137 -4.08 -17.48 -16.71
CA TYR A 137 -4.70 -17.83 -17.99
C TYR A 137 -3.91 -18.97 -18.65
N PRO A 138 -4.55 -20.02 -19.21
CA PRO A 138 -3.84 -21.20 -19.71
C PRO A 138 -3.19 -20.95 -21.08
N SER A 139 -2.35 -19.93 -21.19
CA SER A 139 -1.42 -19.70 -22.29
C SER A 139 -0.17 -20.57 -22.13
N TRP A 140 0.53 -20.83 -23.23
CA TRP A 140 1.78 -21.57 -23.19
C TRP A 140 2.83 -20.90 -22.28
N ALA A 141 2.91 -19.57 -22.31
CA ALA A 141 3.87 -18.81 -21.52
C ALA A 141 3.54 -18.87 -20.01
N ASN A 142 2.27 -18.70 -19.62
CA ASN A 142 1.85 -18.86 -18.23
C ASN A 142 2.03 -20.30 -17.73
N ILE A 143 1.68 -21.30 -18.55
CA ILE A 143 1.87 -22.72 -18.19
C ILE A 143 3.36 -23.00 -17.95
N ARG A 144 4.24 -22.50 -18.83
CA ARG A 144 5.69 -22.62 -18.67
C ARG A 144 6.15 -22.02 -17.34
N ASP A 145 5.71 -20.81 -17.03
CA ASP A 145 6.12 -20.11 -15.81
C ASP A 145 5.59 -20.83 -14.54
N ILE A 146 4.34 -21.32 -14.57
CA ILE A 146 3.76 -22.15 -13.49
C ILE A 146 4.54 -23.46 -13.30
N VAL A 147 4.93 -24.12 -14.39
CA VAL A 147 5.72 -25.38 -14.34
C VAL A 147 7.08 -25.12 -13.71
N PHE A 148 7.80 -24.08 -14.13
CA PHE A 148 9.09 -23.75 -13.54
C PHE A 148 8.97 -23.36 -12.07
N HIS A 149 7.97 -22.56 -11.68
CA HIS A 149 7.72 -22.27 -10.28
C HIS A 149 7.37 -23.52 -9.47
N SER A 150 6.61 -24.46 -10.03
CA SER A 150 6.30 -25.74 -9.38
C SER A 150 7.56 -26.59 -9.16
N ILE A 151 8.44 -26.67 -10.17
CA ILE A 151 9.75 -27.32 -10.06
C ILE A 151 10.59 -26.65 -8.96
N LEU A 152 10.66 -25.32 -8.96
CA LEU A 152 11.41 -24.57 -7.94
C LEU A 152 10.87 -24.82 -6.54
N VAL A 153 9.55 -24.83 -6.33
CA VAL A 153 8.96 -25.12 -5.02
C VAL A 153 9.39 -26.49 -4.51
N VAL A 154 9.39 -27.53 -5.36
CA VAL A 154 9.84 -28.87 -4.99
C VAL A 154 11.33 -28.90 -4.69
N LEU A 155 12.16 -28.36 -5.59
CA LEU A 155 13.63 -28.36 -5.43
C LEU A 155 14.08 -27.57 -4.20
N GLN A 156 13.51 -26.38 -3.98
CA GLN A 156 13.84 -25.50 -2.86
C GLN A 156 13.38 -26.09 -1.53
N SER A 157 12.18 -26.68 -1.49
CA SER A 157 11.71 -27.39 -0.29
C SER A 157 12.61 -28.57 0.04
N ALA A 158 12.95 -29.39 -0.96
CA ALA A 158 13.85 -30.52 -0.78
C ALA A 158 15.24 -30.08 -0.30
N PHE A 159 15.77 -28.97 -0.85
CA PHE A 159 17.03 -28.38 -0.40
C PHE A 159 16.96 -27.90 1.06
N LEU A 160 15.96 -27.12 1.44
CA LEU A 160 15.83 -26.65 2.82
C LEU A 160 15.64 -27.79 3.83
N ILE A 161 14.85 -28.80 3.47
CA ILE A 161 14.64 -29.99 4.31
C ILE A 161 15.93 -30.81 4.43
N SER A 162 16.78 -30.84 3.41
CA SER A 162 18.02 -31.63 3.41
C SER A 162 19.13 -30.99 4.24
N LEU A 163 19.16 -29.66 4.39
CA LEU A 163 20.24 -28.93 5.09
C LEU A 163 20.59 -29.48 6.48
N PRO A 164 19.64 -29.78 7.39
CA PRO A 164 19.97 -30.33 8.70
C PRO A 164 20.65 -31.70 8.62
N PHE A 165 20.26 -32.54 7.67
CA PHE A 165 20.83 -33.89 7.49
C PHE A 165 22.19 -33.85 6.79
N PHE A 166 22.38 -32.92 5.85
CA PHE A 166 23.65 -32.77 5.14
C PHE A 166 24.76 -32.20 6.03
N SER A 167 24.41 -31.57 7.16
CA SER A 167 25.38 -31.15 8.19
C SER A 167 26.13 -32.32 8.85
N LEU A 168 25.65 -33.56 8.68
CA LEU A 168 26.30 -34.78 9.18
C LEU A 168 27.42 -35.30 8.27
N PHE A 169 27.53 -34.78 7.04
CA PHE A 169 28.54 -35.19 6.05
C PHE A 169 29.78 -34.29 6.12
N SER A 170 30.84 -34.70 5.43
CA SER A 170 32.06 -33.89 5.35
C SER A 170 31.77 -32.52 4.70
N PHE A 171 32.48 -31.49 5.18
CA PHE A 171 32.31 -30.11 4.71
C PHE A 171 32.38 -29.98 3.18
N ASN A 172 33.26 -30.74 2.51
CA ASN A 172 33.41 -30.70 1.06
C ASN A 172 32.16 -31.21 0.32
N ILE A 173 31.51 -32.26 0.83
CA ILE A 173 30.26 -32.78 0.26
C ILE A 173 29.15 -31.77 0.45
N PHE A 174 29.03 -31.20 1.66
CA PHE A 174 28.06 -30.15 1.96
C PHE A 174 28.20 -28.94 1.02
N VAL A 175 29.42 -28.41 0.86
CA VAL A 175 29.70 -27.27 -0.02
C VAL A 175 29.39 -27.61 -1.47
N THR A 176 29.82 -28.78 -1.95
CA THR A 176 29.54 -29.21 -3.34
C THR A 176 28.04 -29.33 -3.61
N TYR A 177 27.28 -29.87 -2.65
CA TYR A 177 25.83 -29.96 -2.72
C TYR A 177 25.17 -28.57 -2.80
N VAL A 178 25.57 -27.64 -1.92
CA VAL A 178 25.03 -26.26 -1.92
C VAL A 178 25.37 -25.53 -3.22
N ILE A 179 26.60 -25.66 -3.73
CA ILE A 179 27.00 -25.05 -5.00
C ILE A 179 26.20 -25.64 -6.15
N GLY A 180 26.09 -26.97 -6.23
CA GLY A 180 25.32 -27.66 -7.28
C GLY A 180 23.86 -27.24 -7.29
N PHE A 181 23.22 -27.20 -6.12
CA PHE A 181 21.85 -26.70 -5.98
C PHE A 181 21.74 -25.24 -6.42
N THR A 182 22.66 -24.37 -5.99
CA THR A 182 22.65 -22.94 -6.32
C THR A 182 22.75 -22.72 -7.83
N ILE A 183 23.62 -23.47 -8.53
CA ILE A 183 23.76 -23.39 -9.99
C ILE A 183 22.46 -23.81 -10.69
N ILE A 184 21.85 -24.93 -10.28
CA ILE A 184 20.60 -25.43 -10.87
C ILE A 184 19.46 -24.44 -10.61
N ASN A 185 19.32 -23.97 -9.36
CA ASN A 185 18.29 -23.00 -8.99
C ASN A 185 18.46 -21.70 -9.78
N TYR A 186 19.69 -21.19 -9.90
CA TYR A 186 19.99 -20.00 -10.69
C TYR A 186 19.65 -20.19 -12.16
N PHE A 187 20.00 -21.33 -12.76
CA PHE A 187 19.66 -21.62 -14.16
C PHE A 187 18.15 -21.65 -14.41
N VAL A 188 17.39 -22.32 -13.54
CA VAL A 188 15.92 -22.34 -13.65
C VAL A 188 15.33 -20.94 -13.45
N CYS A 189 15.83 -20.18 -12.48
CA CYS A 189 15.41 -18.78 -12.28
C CYS A 189 15.81 -17.89 -13.46
N PHE A 190 16.94 -18.14 -14.12
CA PHE A 190 17.34 -17.41 -15.32
C PHE A 190 16.35 -17.65 -16.47
N CYS A 191 15.86 -18.88 -16.66
CA CYS A 191 14.83 -19.19 -17.64
C CYS A 191 13.49 -18.47 -17.36
N LEU A 192 13.15 -18.23 -16.10
CA LEU A 192 11.95 -17.48 -15.68
C LEU A 192 12.14 -15.96 -15.82
N ASN A 193 13.27 -15.45 -15.33
CA ASN A 193 13.56 -14.02 -15.28
C ASN A 193 13.95 -13.45 -16.65
N GLY A 194 14.41 -14.29 -17.57
CA GLY A 194 14.84 -13.86 -18.89
C GLY A 194 16.05 -12.93 -18.86
N TRP A 195 16.38 -12.38 -20.04
CA TRP A 195 17.54 -11.51 -20.21
C TRP A 195 17.13 -10.03 -20.14
N MET A 196 17.28 -9.44 -18.95
CA MET A 196 17.04 -8.01 -18.70
C MET A 196 18.29 -7.35 -18.13
N PRO A 197 19.23 -6.87 -18.97
CA PRO A 197 20.51 -6.32 -18.50
C PRO A 197 20.33 -5.01 -17.72
N HIS A 198 19.34 -4.20 -18.07
CA HIS A 198 19.06 -2.92 -17.40
C HIS A 198 18.16 -3.06 -16.17
N GLY A 199 17.59 -4.25 -15.92
CA GLY A 199 16.71 -4.52 -14.78
C GLY A 199 15.31 -3.91 -14.89
N TYR A 200 14.93 -3.39 -16.06
CA TYR A 200 13.58 -2.94 -16.37
C TYR A 200 13.20 -3.27 -17.82
N ILE A 201 11.90 -3.26 -18.09
CA ILE A 201 11.30 -3.36 -19.43
C ILE A 201 10.18 -2.34 -19.56
N GLU A 202 9.85 -1.96 -20.79
CA GLU A 202 8.70 -1.10 -21.08
C GLU A 202 7.49 -1.92 -21.51
N SER A 203 6.29 -1.34 -21.36
CA SER A 203 5.07 -1.91 -21.89
C SER A 203 5.14 -2.05 -23.41
N THR A 204 4.34 -2.97 -23.95
CA THR A 204 4.22 -3.18 -25.40
C THR A 204 3.86 -1.90 -26.12
N ASP A 205 4.45 -1.73 -27.30
CA ASP A 205 4.16 -0.61 -28.17
C ASP A 205 2.83 -0.86 -28.89
N PHE A 206 1.74 -0.49 -28.22
CA PHE A 206 0.40 -0.58 -28.78
C PHE A 206 0.23 0.45 -29.92
N PRO A 207 -0.60 0.18 -30.94
CA PRO A 207 -0.86 1.14 -32.01
C PRO A 207 -1.28 2.53 -31.51
N GLU A 208 -1.99 2.57 -30.38
CA GLU A 208 -2.47 3.78 -29.73
C GLU A 208 -1.41 4.48 -28.87
N ALA A 209 -0.27 3.84 -28.59
CA ALA A 209 0.74 4.34 -27.67
C ALA A 209 1.34 5.67 -28.12
N SER A 210 1.50 5.89 -29.44
CA SER A 210 1.96 7.19 -29.97
C SER A 210 1.02 8.34 -29.63
N HIS A 211 -0.30 8.09 -29.54
CA HIS A 211 -1.28 9.09 -29.14
C HIS A 211 -1.22 9.36 -27.64
N TRP A 212 -0.96 8.33 -26.83
CA TRP A 212 -0.75 8.46 -25.39
C TRP A 212 0.49 9.32 -25.09
N ASP A 213 1.58 9.10 -25.81
CA ASP A 213 2.82 9.87 -25.66
C ASP A 213 2.62 11.36 -26.00
N GLN A 214 1.78 11.66 -27.00
CA GLN A 214 1.45 13.05 -27.36
C GLN A 214 0.61 13.75 -26.29
N ASN A 215 -0.33 13.05 -25.66
CA ASN A 215 -1.24 13.63 -24.67
C ASN A 215 -0.68 13.64 -23.25
N HIS A 216 0.24 12.73 -22.93
CA HIS A 216 0.75 12.49 -21.58
C HIS A 216 2.28 12.39 -21.52
N GLY A 217 3.00 12.98 -22.47
CA GLY A 217 4.47 12.94 -22.51
C GLY A 217 5.17 13.59 -21.31
N ASN A 218 4.43 14.35 -20.49
CA ASN A 218 4.88 14.94 -19.22
C ASN A 218 4.66 14.02 -17.99
N GLU A 219 4.12 12.82 -18.18
CA GLU A 219 3.89 11.84 -17.11
C GLU A 219 4.79 10.62 -17.28
N GLN A 220 5.45 10.20 -16.19
CA GLN A 220 6.20 8.95 -16.17
C GLN A 220 5.54 7.92 -15.25
N TRP A 221 5.15 6.78 -15.81
CA TRP A 221 4.57 5.68 -15.05
C TRP A 221 5.58 4.55 -14.85
N ILE A 222 5.72 4.12 -13.60
CA ILE A 222 6.69 3.12 -13.16
C ILE A 222 5.96 2.06 -12.34
N PHE A 223 6.20 0.79 -12.64
CA PHE A 223 5.67 -0.35 -11.92
C PHE A 223 6.80 -1.18 -11.32
N LEU A 224 6.67 -1.58 -10.05
CA LEU A 224 7.57 -2.52 -9.38
C LEU A 224 6.79 -3.73 -8.89
N ASN A 225 7.15 -4.90 -9.43
CA ASN A 225 6.46 -6.17 -9.16
C ASN A 225 6.78 -6.77 -7.79
N GLY A 226 5.96 -7.76 -7.42
CA GLY A 226 6.11 -8.59 -6.23
C GLY A 226 7.10 -9.73 -6.36
N VAL A 227 6.96 -10.71 -5.46
CA VAL A 227 7.67 -12.00 -5.50
C VAL A 227 7.16 -12.88 -6.64
N ALA A 228 7.95 -13.87 -7.04
CA ALA A 228 7.55 -14.93 -7.95
C ALA A 228 7.03 -14.43 -9.31
N VAL A 229 7.69 -13.42 -9.88
CA VAL A 229 7.34 -12.85 -11.18
C VAL A 229 8.55 -12.91 -12.11
N GLY A 230 8.41 -13.69 -13.18
CA GLY A 230 9.35 -13.73 -14.30
C GLY A 230 9.13 -12.59 -15.31
N GLU A 231 9.89 -12.61 -16.41
CA GLU A 231 9.80 -11.61 -17.49
C GLU A 231 8.38 -11.53 -18.07
N HIS A 232 7.77 -12.68 -18.33
CA HIS A 232 6.48 -12.76 -19.01
C HIS A 232 5.33 -12.19 -18.14
N TRP A 233 5.25 -12.58 -16.86
CA TRP A 233 4.28 -11.99 -15.94
C TRP A 233 4.53 -10.50 -15.72
N LEU A 234 5.78 -10.04 -15.61
CA LEU A 234 6.07 -8.61 -15.53
C LEU A 234 5.53 -7.85 -16.74
N ARG A 235 5.81 -8.36 -17.96
CA ARG A 235 5.32 -7.79 -19.22
C ARG A 235 3.79 -7.73 -19.24
N SER A 236 3.14 -8.83 -18.85
CA SER A 236 1.68 -8.90 -18.78
C SER A 236 1.07 -7.87 -17.83
N ASN A 237 1.68 -7.68 -16.66
CA ASN A 237 1.23 -6.71 -15.67
C ASN A 237 1.36 -5.27 -16.17
N ILE A 238 2.50 -4.89 -16.77
CA ILE A 238 2.68 -3.53 -17.30
C ILE A 238 1.82 -3.26 -18.53
N ASP A 239 1.60 -4.26 -19.39
CA ASP A 239 0.71 -4.15 -20.55
C ASP A 239 -0.74 -3.94 -20.07
N ARG A 240 -1.17 -4.72 -19.08
CA ARG A 240 -2.49 -4.55 -18.47
C ARG A 240 -2.66 -3.17 -17.82
N ILE A 241 -1.67 -2.67 -17.09
CA ILE A 241 -1.69 -1.32 -16.52
C ILE A 241 -1.74 -0.28 -17.64
N SER A 242 -0.93 -0.44 -18.68
CA SER A 242 -0.84 0.49 -19.82
C SER A 242 -2.18 0.61 -20.54
N LEU A 243 -2.87 -0.51 -20.80
CA LEU A 243 -4.21 -0.53 -21.41
C LEU A 243 -5.31 0.02 -20.49
N THR A 244 -5.10 -0.02 -19.17
CA THR A 244 -6.06 0.51 -18.18
C THR A 244 -6.03 2.04 -18.14
N PHE A 245 -4.82 2.60 -18.13
CA PHE A 245 -4.61 4.03 -17.91
C PHE A 245 -4.23 4.77 -19.19
N HIS A 246 -3.94 4.08 -20.30
CA HIS A 246 -3.50 4.68 -21.57
C HIS A 246 -2.22 5.51 -21.43
N ARG A 247 -1.23 4.94 -20.75
CA ARG A 247 0.14 5.48 -20.63
C ARG A 247 1.15 4.35 -20.81
N ARG A 248 2.34 4.66 -21.32
CA ARG A 248 3.47 3.71 -21.26
C ARG A 248 3.91 3.50 -19.83
N VAL A 249 4.27 2.26 -19.51
CA VAL A 249 4.67 1.88 -18.15
C VAL A 249 6.05 1.24 -18.20
N ILE A 250 6.97 1.76 -17.38
CA ILE A 250 8.27 1.13 -17.14
C ILE A 250 8.11 0.11 -16.01
N GLY A 251 8.26 -1.17 -16.31
CA GLY A 251 8.29 -2.26 -15.33
C GLY A 251 9.70 -2.50 -14.82
N VAL A 252 9.99 -2.11 -13.58
CA VAL A 252 11.25 -2.46 -12.91
C VAL A 252 11.13 -3.86 -12.33
N HIS A 253 12.07 -4.73 -12.70
CA HIS A 253 11.99 -6.15 -12.40
C HIS A 253 12.60 -6.48 -11.04
N ASN A 254 11.75 -6.84 -10.08
CA ASN A 254 12.16 -7.61 -8.91
C ASN A 254 12.33 -9.07 -9.32
N LYS A 255 13.58 -9.49 -9.52
CA LYS A 255 13.91 -10.83 -10.03
C LYS A 255 13.49 -11.89 -9.03
N THR A 256 12.86 -12.97 -9.50
CA THR A 256 12.49 -14.09 -8.66
C THR A 256 13.66 -15.07 -8.51
N ALA A 257 13.94 -15.47 -7.27
CA ALA A 257 14.77 -16.61 -6.92
C ALA A 257 13.91 -17.88 -6.68
N GLY A 258 12.63 -17.84 -7.07
CA GLY A 258 11.60 -18.83 -6.75
C GLY A 258 10.84 -18.49 -5.47
N ILE A 259 9.58 -18.95 -5.39
CA ILE A 259 8.61 -18.54 -4.36
C ILE A 259 9.19 -18.65 -2.94
N ILE A 260 9.91 -19.73 -2.61
CA ILE A 260 10.38 -19.96 -1.24
C ILE A 260 11.50 -18.99 -0.88
N PHE A 261 12.51 -18.84 -1.74
CA PHE A 261 13.60 -17.90 -1.49
C PHE A 261 13.15 -16.45 -1.57
N ASP A 262 12.19 -16.14 -2.42
CA ASP A 262 11.57 -14.81 -2.47
C ASP A 262 10.86 -14.46 -1.16
N LEU A 263 10.14 -15.40 -0.55
CA LEU A 263 9.51 -15.19 0.77
C LEU A 263 10.56 -14.98 1.87
N ILE A 264 11.66 -15.72 1.84
CA ILE A 264 12.79 -15.52 2.77
C ILE A 264 13.41 -14.14 2.56
N GLN A 265 13.73 -13.77 1.32
CA GLN A 265 14.25 -12.45 0.97
C GLN A 265 13.29 -11.35 1.42
N CYS A 266 11.99 -11.50 1.18
CA CYS A 266 10.96 -10.56 1.60
C CYS A 266 10.98 -10.33 3.12
N LEU A 267 11.11 -11.39 3.92
CA LEU A 267 11.23 -11.27 5.38
C LEU A 267 12.54 -10.56 5.78
N VAL A 268 13.65 -10.92 5.15
CA VAL A 268 14.97 -10.33 5.41
C VAL A 268 14.99 -8.84 5.06
N GLU A 269 14.54 -8.45 3.86
CA GLU A 269 14.45 -7.04 3.42
C GLU A 269 13.60 -6.22 4.39
N ARG A 270 12.47 -6.78 4.84
CA ARG A 270 11.54 -6.10 5.74
C ARG A 270 12.08 -5.93 7.16
N CYS A 271 12.80 -6.90 7.69
CA CYS A 271 13.31 -6.88 9.07
C CYS A 271 14.70 -6.24 9.21
N LEU A 272 15.54 -6.30 8.16
CA LEU A 272 16.89 -5.70 8.16
C LEU A 272 16.97 -4.35 7.45
N TYR A 273 15.88 -3.90 6.80
CA TYR A 273 15.90 -2.69 5.98
C TYR A 273 16.98 -2.77 4.89
N PHE A 274 17.03 -3.91 4.20
CA PHE A 274 18.06 -4.21 3.22
C PHE A 274 17.61 -3.85 1.80
N GLY A 275 18.37 -2.99 1.12
CA GLY A 275 18.11 -2.61 -0.27
C GLY A 275 18.78 -3.56 -1.26
N THR A 276 18.01 -4.31 -2.03
CA THR A 276 18.53 -5.19 -3.10
C THR A 276 18.92 -4.42 -4.36
N SER A 277 19.54 -5.10 -5.32
CA SER A 277 19.96 -4.49 -6.59
C SER A 277 18.78 -3.89 -7.35
N ASP A 278 17.65 -4.60 -7.39
CA ASP A 278 16.45 -4.13 -8.09
C ASP A 278 15.82 -2.92 -7.37
N THR A 279 15.89 -2.86 -6.03
CA THR A 279 15.47 -1.67 -5.27
C THR A 279 16.29 -0.44 -5.64
N ARG A 280 17.61 -0.60 -5.82
CA ARG A 280 18.50 0.49 -6.26
C ARG A 280 18.25 0.90 -7.71
N ALA A 281 18.00 -0.06 -8.60
CA ALA A 281 17.63 0.22 -9.98
C ALA A 281 16.32 1.02 -10.06
N CYS A 282 15.30 0.58 -9.32
CA CYS A 282 14.02 1.29 -9.23
C CYS A 282 14.19 2.71 -8.67
N PHE A 283 14.98 2.85 -7.60
CA PHE A 283 15.33 4.16 -7.05
C PHE A 283 15.95 5.07 -8.12
N ALA A 284 16.91 4.58 -8.91
CA ALA A 284 17.56 5.35 -9.96
C ALA A 284 16.57 5.83 -11.03
N VAL A 285 15.70 4.93 -11.52
CA VAL A 285 14.66 5.29 -12.51
C VAL A 285 13.72 6.36 -11.97
N ILE A 286 13.23 6.22 -10.72
CA ILE A 286 12.33 7.21 -10.12
C ILE A 286 13.04 8.53 -9.88
N SER A 287 14.26 8.49 -9.35
CA SER A 287 15.10 9.65 -9.07
C SER A 287 15.33 10.47 -10.34
N GLU A 288 15.75 9.82 -11.42
CA GLU A 288 15.93 10.45 -12.73
C GLU A 288 14.61 11.03 -13.27
N SER A 289 13.53 10.27 -13.18
CA SER A 289 12.21 10.69 -13.66
C SER A 289 11.68 11.92 -12.94
N ILE A 290 11.87 12.01 -11.63
CA ILE A 290 11.47 13.17 -10.82
C ILE A 290 12.37 14.39 -11.12
N MET A 291 13.63 14.15 -11.48
CA MET A 291 14.60 15.20 -11.80
C MET A 291 14.42 15.84 -13.16
N ARG A 292 13.84 15.13 -14.12
CA ARG A 292 13.55 15.67 -15.45
C ARG A 292 12.55 16.84 -15.35
N PRO A 293 12.87 18.03 -15.91
CA PRO A 293 11.95 19.17 -15.91
C PRO A 293 10.67 18.91 -16.71
N GLU A 294 10.77 18.14 -17.79
CA GLU A 294 9.66 17.75 -18.68
C GLU A 294 8.59 16.92 -17.97
N ASN A 295 8.99 16.15 -16.96
CA ASN A 295 8.07 15.36 -16.17
C ASN A 295 7.41 16.25 -15.12
N GLU A 296 6.13 16.52 -15.27
CA GLU A 296 5.32 17.20 -14.26
C GLU A 296 4.81 16.21 -13.21
N LYS A 297 4.74 14.93 -13.57
CA LYS A 297 4.20 13.88 -12.72
C LYS A 297 4.92 12.55 -12.88
N VAL A 298 5.13 11.87 -11.77
CA VAL A 298 5.68 10.51 -11.72
C VAL A 298 4.72 9.64 -10.92
N VAL A 299 4.20 8.58 -11.53
CA VAL A 299 3.27 7.63 -10.91
C VAL A 299 3.99 6.33 -10.63
N LEU A 300 4.07 5.94 -9.36
CA LEU A 300 4.68 4.71 -8.90
C LEU A 300 3.61 3.71 -8.46
N LEU A 301 3.53 2.59 -9.19
CA LEU A 301 2.65 1.46 -8.91
C LEU A 301 3.46 0.33 -8.26
N LEU A 302 3.00 -0.18 -7.12
CA LEU A 302 3.70 -1.21 -6.34
C LEU A 302 2.79 -2.39 -6.07
N HIS A 303 3.27 -3.61 -6.28
CA HIS A 303 2.50 -4.82 -5.95
C HIS A 303 3.24 -5.70 -4.95
N SER A 304 2.53 -6.22 -3.94
CA SER A 304 3.06 -7.21 -2.99
C SER A 304 4.36 -6.75 -2.28
N GLN A 305 5.47 -7.51 -2.40
CA GLN A 305 6.81 -7.16 -1.93
C GLN A 305 7.36 -5.88 -2.57
N GLY A 306 6.93 -5.51 -3.77
CA GLY A 306 7.24 -4.22 -4.38
C GLY A 306 6.86 -3.05 -3.46
N GLY A 307 5.85 -3.24 -2.60
CA GLY A 307 5.51 -2.31 -1.52
C GLY A 307 6.60 -2.13 -0.46
N ILE A 308 7.28 -3.20 -0.02
CA ILE A 308 8.42 -3.11 0.92
C ILE A 308 9.57 -2.34 0.28
N LYS A 309 9.93 -2.71 -0.96
CA LYS A 309 10.99 -2.01 -1.71
C LYS A 309 10.62 -0.54 -1.92
N GLY A 310 9.37 -0.25 -2.25
CA GLY A 310 8.85 1.10 -2.43
C GLY A 310 8.86 1.94 -1.15
N SER A 311 8.64 1.36 0.03
CA SER A 311 8.74 2.11 1.29
C SER A 311 10.19 2.51 1.58
N ILE A 312 11.16 1.64 1.29
CA ILE A 312 12.60 1.92 1.39
C ILE A 312 13.00 3.00 0.37
N ILE A 313 12.57 2.86 -0.88
CA ILE A 313 12.83 3.83 -1.95
C ILE A 313 12.28 5.20 -1.57
N LEU A 314 11.06 5.26 -1.04
CA LEU A 314 10.43 6.50 -0.60
C LEU A 314 11.24 7.19 0.50
N ASP A 315 11.74 6.44 1.48
CA ASP A 315 12.63 6.97 2.51
C ASP A 315 13.94 7.52 1.91
N TRP A 316 14.53 6.84 0.93
CA TRP A 316 15.72 7.35 0.24
C TRP A 316 15.42 8.62 -0.56
N LEU A 317 14.30 8.66 -1.28
CA LEU A 317 13.89 9.83 -2.05
C LEU A 317 13.65 11.05 -1.15
N ILE A 318 12.99 10.86 0.00
CA ILE A 318 12.75 11.92 0.99
C ILE A 318 14.07 12.51 1.53
N ASN A 319 15.11 11.68 1.64
CA ASN A 319 16.41 12.12 2.15
C ASN A 319 17.31 12.74 1.07
N GLN A 320 17.15 12.37 -0.20
CA GLN A 320 18.05 12.80 -1.29
C GLN A 320 17.50 13.95 -2.14
N HIS A 321 16.18 14.10 -2.25
CA HIS A 321 15.58 15.10 -3.14
C HIS A 321 14.89 16.24 -2.38
N PRO A 322 14.92 17.47 -2.94
CA PRO A 322 14.09 18.56 -2.48
C PRO A 322 12.59 18.23 -2.53
N ARG A 323 11.84 18.85 -1.63
CA ARG A 323 10.42 18.52 -1.40
C ARG A 323 9.54 18.91 -2.58
N GLU A 324 9.93 19.98 -3.26
CA GLU A 324 9.26 20.50 -4.45
C GLU A 324 9.24 19.45 -5.55
N MET A 325 10.32 18.67 -5.67
CA MET A 325 10.41 17.59 -6.65
C MET A 325 9.57 16.39 -6.24
N LEU A 326 9.55 16.06 -4.94
CA LEU A 326 8.74 14.96 -4.41
C LEU A 326 7.22 15.20 -4.53
N GLN A 327 6.77 16.45 -4.72
CA GLN A 327 5.36 16.74 -5.04
C GLN A 327 4.93 16.21 -6.41
N LYS A 328 5.87 15.89 -7.31
CA LYS A 328 5.54 15.26 -8.60
C LYS A 328 5.14 13.79 -8.43
N LEU A 329 5.48 13.17 -7.30
CA LEU A 329 5.32 11.74 -7.07
C LEU A 329 3.91 11.41 -6.53
N GLU A 330 3.26 10.43 -7.15
CA GLU A 330 2.07 9.74 -6.66
C GLU A 330 2.35 8.25 -6.52
N ILE A 331 1.89 7.62 -5.42
CA ILE A 331 2.17 6.20 -5.13
C ILE A 331 0.87 5.43 -4.94
N TYR A 332 0.71 4.34 -5.68
CA TYR A 332 -0.44 3.45 -5.61
C TYR A 332 0.03 2.03 -5.37
N THR A 333 -0.49 1.36 -4.35
CA THR A 333 -0.03 0.02 -3.99
C THR A 333 -1.15 -1.00 -3.96
N PHE A 334 -0.88 -2.22 -4.41
CA PHE A 334 -1.82 -3.35 -4.41
C PHE A 334 -1.24 -4.49 -3.57
N GLY A 335 -1.98 -4.98 -2.58
CA GLY A 335 -1.53 -6.10 -1.75
C GLY A 335 -0.24 -5.83 -0.96
N ASN A 336 -0.02 -4.59 -0.56
CA ASN A 336 1.28 -4.12 -0.07
C ASN A 336 1.78 -4.84 1.20
N ALA A 337 2.96 -5.44 1.11
CA ALA A 337 3.63 -6.20 2.19
C ALA A 337 4.40 -5.34 3.21
N ALA A 338 4.55 -4.04 2.94
CA ALA A 338 5.35 -3.13 3.76
C ALA A 338 4.81 -2.99 5.18
N ASN A 339 5.71 -2.75 6.12
CA ASN A 339 5.37 -2.48 7.52
C ASN A 339 5.29 -0.98 7.85
N HIS A 340 5.81 -0.11 6.99
CA HIS A 340 5.76 1.36 7.11
C HIS A 340 5.59 1.99 5.72
N PHE A 341 5.11 3.24 5.70
CA PHE A 341 5.09 4.10 4.52
C PHE A 341 5.15 5.55 4.99
N ASN A 342 6.33 6.16 4.91
CA ASN A 342 6.57 7.49 5.47
C ASN A 342 6.10 8.58 4.50
N ASN A 343 5.42 9.60 5.03
CA ASN A 343 5.12 10.82 4.30
C ASN A 343 5.09 12.00 5.28
N PRO A 344 6.27 12.58 5.61
CA PRO A 344 6.35 13.61 6.61
C PRO A 344 5.52 14.84 6.23
N TRP A 345 5.04 15.56 7.24
CA TRP A 345 4.34 16.82 7.03
C TRP A 345 5.33 17.89 6.58
N VAL A 346 4.90 18.72 5.65
CA VAL A 346 5.62 19.88 5.17
C VAL A 346 4.82 21.11 5.59
N ARG A 347 5.47 22.02 6.31
CA ARG A 347 4.91 23.35 6.57
C ARG A 347 5.00 24.14 5.28
N LYS A 348 3.89 24.25 4.55
CA LYS A 348 3.75 25.18 3.42
C LYS A 348 2.94 26.37 3.91
N MET A 349 3.38 27.60 3.62
CA MET A 349 2.50 28.75 3.74
C MET A 349 1.68 28.83 2.44
N ASP A 350 0.37 29.02 2.54
CA ASP A 350 -0.45 29.38 1.39
C ASP A 350 -0.09 30.80 0.92
N GLU A 351 -0.61 31.20 -0.25
CA GLU A 351 -0.37 32.53 -0.85
C GLU A 351 -0.82 33.68 0.07
N GLN A 352 -1.67 33.38 1.06
CA GLN A 352 -2.17 34.30 2.07
C GLN A 352 -1.37 34.23 3.38
N GLY A 353 -0.22 33.55 3.39
CA GLY A 353 0.70 33.44 4.53
C GLY A 353 0.25 32.50 5.66
N ARG A 354 -0.82 31.73 5.49
CA ARG A 354 -1.32 30.76 6.47
C ARG A 354 -0.64 29.41 6.27
N ILE A 355 -0.34 28.73 7.36
CA ILE A 355 0.24 27.38 7.28
C ILE A 355 -0.81 26.45 6.70
N ASN A 356 -0.59 25.92 5.50
CA ASN A 356 -1.38 24.83 4.94
C ASN A 356 -1.12 23.57 5.81
N PRO A 357 -2.11 23.13 6.62
CA PRO A 357 -1.95 22.02 7.53
C PRO A 357 -1.90 20.66 6.81
N ARG A 358 -2.04 20.64 5.48
CA ARG A 358 -2.14 19.45 4.63
C ARG A 358 -0.88 19.13 3.83
N GLY A 359 0.15 19.99 3.86
CA GLY A 359 1.39 19.76 3.11
C GLY A 359 2.05 18.44 3.49
N ARG A 360 2.25 17.57 2.50
CA ARG A 360 2.97 16.30 2.60
C ARG A 360 4.21 16.36 1.73
N ALA A 361 5.19 15.48 1.94
CA ALA A 361 6.39 15.43 1.09
C ALA A 361 6.09 14.83 -0.29
N VAL A 362 5.25 13.79 -0.32
CA VAL A 362 4.70 13.18 -1.55
C VAL A 362 3.23 13.58 -1.69
N ARG A 363 2.82 13.88 -2.93
CA ARG A 363 1.48 14.43 -3.24
C ARG A 363 0.37 13.48 -2.86
N HIS A 364 0.45 12.23 -3.32
CA HIS A 364 -0.64 11.26 -3.10
C HIS A 364 -0.15 9.84 -2.82
N ILE A 365 -0.84 9.15 -1.91
CA ILE A 365 -0.56 7.74 -1.59
C ILE A 365 -1.89 7.01 -1.37
N GLU A 366 -2.12 5.93 -2.11
CA GLU A 366 -3.27 5.03 -1.92
C GLU A 366 -2.83 3.57 -1.85
N HIS A 367 -3.55 2.80 -1.03
CA HIS A 367 -3.32 1.37 -0.85
C HIS A 367 -4.61 0.60 -1.08
N TYR A 368 -4.55 -0.42 -1.93
CA TYR A 368 -5.65 -1.32 -2.26
C TYR A 368 -5.38 -2.70 -1.70
N ALA A 369 -6.33 -3.24 -0.92
CA ALA A 369 -6.15 -4.50 -0.21
C ALA A 369 -7.41 -5.37 -0.22
N ASN A 370 -7.20 -6.68 -0.26
CA ASN A 370 -8.25 -7.68 -0.10
C ASN A 370 -8.20 -8.23 1.34
N SER A 371 -9.35 -8.29 2.02
CA SER A 371 -9.41 -8.61 3.45
C SER A 371 -8.92 -10.01 3.81
N TYR A 372 -8.97 -10.95 2.87
CA TYR A 372 -8.54 -12.34 3.02
C TYR A 372 -7.21 -12.62 2.31
N ASP A 373 -6.58 -11.63 1.69
CA ASP A 373 -5.22 -11.76 1.14
C ASP A 373 -4.20 -11.81 2.28
N PHE A 374 -3.45 -12.92 2.36
CA PHE A 374 -2.38 -13.11 3.32
C PHE A 374 -1.40 -11.93 3.36
N VAL A 375 -0.94 -11.45 2.20
CA VAL A 375 0.11 -10.43 2.11
C VAL A 375 -0.42 -9.09 2.61
N SER A 376 -1.62 -8.69 2.16
CA SER A 376 -2.32 -7.51 2.66
C SER A 376 -2.48 -7.53 4.19
N ARG A 377 -2.86 -8.69 4.75
CA ARG A 377 -3.04 -8.88 6.20
C ARG A 377 -1.73 -8.85 6.97
N TRP A 378 -0.66 -9.34 6.39
CA TRP A 378 0.68 -9.37 6.99
C TRP A 378 1.41 -8.02 6.86
N GLY A 379 1.04 -7.20 5.87
CA GLY A 379 1.54 -5.86 5.61
C GLY A 379 0.51 -4.77 5.90
N VAL A 380 0.07 -4.07 4.86
CA VAL A 380 -0.69 -2.82 4.93
C VAL A 380 -1.86 -2.85 5.91
N MET A 381 -2.69 -3.90 5.91
CA MET A 381 -3.88 -3.94 6.77
C MET A 381 -3.51 -3.98 8.25
N HIS A 382 -2.44 -4.70 8.62
CA HIS A 382 -2.00 -4.80 10.00
C HIS A 382 -1.49 -3.45 10.52
N PHE A 383 -0.59 -2.83 9.76
CA PHE A 383 0.07 -1.60 10.21
C PHE A 383 -0.82 -0.38 10.03
N LYS A 384 -1.55 -0.26 8.92
CA LYS A 384 -2.45 0.87 8.69
C LYS A 384 -3.59 0.92 9.69
N LYS A 385 -4.27 -0.21 9.95
CA LYS A 385 -5.38 -0.24 10.93
C LYS A 385 -4.91 0.13 12.32
N LYS A 386 -3.70 -0.26 12.74
CA LYS A 386 -3.09 0.21 14.00
C LYS A 386 -2.90 1.74 14.04
N THR A 387 -2.59 2.38 12.90
CA THR A 387 -2.52 3.86 12.84
C THR A 387 -3.89 4.55 12.79
N ALA A 388 -4.92 3.82 12.37
CA ALA A 388 -6.29 4.32 12.23
C ALA A 388 -7.15 4.07 13.48
N ASP A 389 -6.80 3.07 14.31
CA ASP A 389 -7.61 2.68 15.47
C ASP A 389 -7.65 3.77 16.55
N GLN A 390 -8.88 4.15 16.92
CA GLN A 390 -9.21 5.10 17.97
C GLN A 390 -9.42 4.42 19.34
N LYS A 391 -9.80 3.13 19.38
CA LYS A 391 -10.21 2.42 20.61
C LYS A 391 -9.04 2.22 21.58
N ASP A 392 -7.86 1.94 21.04
CA ASP A 392 -6.59 1.88 21.77
C ASP A 392 -6.12 3.25 22.32
N ARG A 393 -6.85 4.34 22.02
CA ARG A 393 -6.57 5.72 22.46
C ARG A 393 -7.81 6.43 23.04
N SER A 394 -8.78 5.65 23.53
CA SER A 394 -10.09 6.02 24.13
C SER A 394 -10.09 7.11 25.23
N VAL A 395 -8.94 7.66 25.57
CA VAL A 395 -8.79 8.75 26.54
C VAL A 395 -9.05 10.11 25.88
N ILE A 396 -8.66 10.27 24.61
CA ILE A 396 -8.78 11.56 23.93
C ILE A 396 -10.26 11.90 23.67
N TYR A 397 -11.09 10.88 23.44
CA TYR A 397 -12.53 11.05 23.28
C TYR A 397 -13.27 11.34 24.59
N ASN A 398 -12.87 10.75 25.72
CA ASN A 398 -13.50 11.07 27.01
C ASN A 398 -13.18 12.50 27.48
N LEU A 399 -12.06 13.10 27.04
CA LEU A 399 -11.81 14.53 27.23
C LEU A 399 -12.62 15.42 26.26
N ASN A 400 -12.89 14.96 25.04
CA ASN A 400 -13.69 15.75 24.08
C ASN A 400 -15.20 15.68 24.38
N ALA A 401 -15.70 14.55 24.90
CA ALA A 401 -17.11 14.39 25.29
C ALA A 401 -17.51 15.19 26.54
N SER A 402 -16.58 15.41 27.48
CA SER A 402 -16.83 16.30 28.63
C SER A 402 -16.89 17.78 28.21
N VAL A 403 -16.14 18.16 27.17
CA VAL A 403 -16.16 19.51 26.59
C VAL A 403 -17.43 19.77 25.77
N LEU A 404 -17.96 18.75 25.09
CA LEU A 404 -19.20 18.84 24.31
C LEU A 404 -20.48 18.77 25.16
N SER A 405 -20.44 18.16 26.36
CA SER A 405 -21.63 17.99 27.22
C SER A 405 -21.81 19.07 28.29
N GLY A 406 -20.94 20.09 28.34
CA GLY A 406 -21.04 21.19 29.30
C GLY A 406 -20.92 20.78 30.78
N ARG A 407 -20.52 19.54 31.08
CA ARG A 407 -20.35 19.04 32.46
C ARG A 407 -18.92 19.24 32.95
N THR A 408 -18.77 20.03 34.00
CA THR A 408 -17.51 20.34 34.70
C THR A 408 -17.06 19.26 35.69
N GLU A 409 -17.10 17.98 35.31
CA GLU A 409 -16.37 16.95 36.08
C GLU A 409 -15.70 15.90 35.16
N PRO A 410 -14.37 15.91 35.03
CA PRO A 410 -13.64 14.82 34.41
C PRO A 410 -13.27 13.80 35.49
N LYS A 411 -14.06 12.73 35.65
CA LYS A 411 -13.63 11.59 36.48
C LYS A 411 -13.89 10.24 35.81
N LYS A 412 -12.91 9.85 35.02
CA LYS A 412 -12.26 8.53 35.16
C LYS A 412 -10.77 8.69 34.87
N GLN A 413 -9.99 8.85 35.93
CA GLN A 413 -8.54 8.68 35.86
C GLN A 413 -8.26 7.29 35.28
N LEU A 414 -7.38 7.21 34.28
CA LEU A 414 -6.94 5.93 33.76
C LEU A 414 -6.24 5.15 34.86
N SER A 415 -6.53 3.85 34.93
CA SER A 415 -5.78 2.97 35.81
C SER A 415 -4.32 2.91 35.35
N LYS A 416 -3.39 2.68 36.29
CA LYS A 416 -1.97 2.45 35.96
C LYS A 416 -1.78 1.35 34.90
N GLY A 417 -2.65 0.34 34.89
CA GLY A 417 -2.66 -0.72 33.88
C GLY A 417 -3.01 -0.21 32.47
N GLN A 418 -4.01 0.66 32.36
CA GLN A 418 -4.39 1.29 31.09
C GLN A 418 -3.29 2.24 30.58
N ILE A 419 -2.61 2.98 31.47
CA ILE A 419 -1.48 3.83 31.11
C ILE A 419 -0.28 2.99 30.63
N ALA A 420 0.03 1.88 31.32
CA ALA A 420 1.07 0.96 30.90
C ALA A 420 0.76 0.32 29.54
N GLN A 421 -0.50 -0.04 29.29
CA GLN A 421 -0.97 -0.55 28.01
C GLN A 421 -0.85 0.49 26.89
N ASN A 422 -1.30 1.74 27.13
CA ASN A 422 -1.16 2.84 26.17
C ASN A 422 0.30 3.18 25.86
N ASN A 423 1.18 3.15 26.86
CA ASN A 423 2.62 3.37 26.68
C ASN A 423 3.31 2.20 25.95
N LYS A 424 2.81 0.97 26.09
CA LYS A 424 3.24 -0.21 25.33
C LYS A 424 2.77 -0.12 23.87
N LEU A 425 1.58 0.42 23.63
CA LEU A 425 1.01 0.66 22.29
C LEU A 425 1.76 1.76 21.52
N GLN A 426 2.19 2.84 22.18
CA GLN A 426 3.13 3.82 21.58
C GLN A 426 4.46 3.20 21.12
N LYS A 427 4.88 2.08 21.73
CA LYS A 427 6.15 1.39 21.42
C LYS A 427 6.09 0.53 20.15
N ALA A 428 4.91 0.36 19.54
CA ALA A 428 4.67 -0.51 18.38
C ALA A 428 4.09 0.24 17.17
N TRP A 429 4.37 1.54 17.08
CA TRP A 429 3.81 2.42 16.06
C TRP A 429 4.74 2.54 14.85
N ASN A 430 4.23 2.18 13.67
CA ASN A 430 4.81 2.54 12.38
C ASN A 430 4.01 3.68 11.74
N ALA A 431 4.70 4.65 11.13
CA ALA A 431 4.04 5.61 10.27
C ALA A 431 3.61 4.90 8.98
N TYR A 432 2.31 4.97 8.67
CA TYR A 432 1.73 4.36 7.46
C TYR A 432 0.78 5.37 6.80
N SER A 433 1.34 6.19 5.92
CA SER A 433 0.64 7.27 5.22
C SER A 433 -0.30 6.75 4.14
N GLY A 434 -1.07 7.63 3.51
CA GLY A 434 -2.01 7.26 2.43
C GLY A 434 -3.39 6.78 2.89
N ALA A 435 -4.32 6.62 1.95
CA ALA A 435 -5.64 6.03 2.22
C ALA A 435 -5.60 4.52 1.93
N LEU A 436 -6.15 3.69 2.83
CA LEU A 436 -6.29 2.25 2.58
C LEU A 436 -7.74 1.93 2.19
N PHE A 437 -7.94 1.42 0.99
CA PHE A 437 -9.19 0.89 0.51
C PHE A 437 -9.20 -0.65 0.66
N GLU A 438 -10.03 -1.15 1.56
CA GLU A 438 -10.16 -2.57 1.87
C GLU A 438 -11.45 -3.15 1.26
N ARG A 439 -11.28 -4.10 0.35
CA ARG A 439 -12.35 -4.94 -0.18
C ARG A 439 -12.53 -6.17 0.69
N THR A 440 -13.78 -6.54 0.98
CA THR A 440 -14.06 -7.87 1.54
C THR A 440 -13.90 -8.92 0.45
N GLY A 441 -12.80 -9.68 0.47
CA GLY A 441 -12.48 -10.63 -0.60
C GLY A 441 -11.10 -11.27 -0.44
N ALA A 442 -10.85 -12.30 -1.24
CA ALA A 442 -9.59 -13.04 -1.35
C ALA A 442 -8.90 -12.74 -2.69
N GLY A 443 -7.68 -13.26 -2.86
CA GLY A 443 -6.89 -13.13 -4.08
C GLY A 443 -5.80 -12.06 -3.97
N HIS A 444 -4.62 -12.38 -4.50
CA HIS A 444 -3.44 -11.51 -4.42
C HIS A 444 -2.82 -11.14 -5.79
N GLN A 445 -2.96 -12.00 -6.81
CA GLN A 445 -2.50 -11.72 -8.17
C GLN A 445 -2.96 -10.35 -8.69
N LEU A 446 -2.07 -9.62 -9.37
CA LEU A 446 -2.32 -8.22 -9.70
C LEU A 446 -3.43 -8.11 -10.75
N ASN A 447 -3.28 -8.78 -11.89
CA ASN A 447 -4.23 -8.64 -13.00
C ASN A 447 -5.54 -9.31 -12.62
N GLN A 448 -5.49 -10.59 -12.27
CA GLN A 448 -6.68 -11.40 -12.03
C GLN A 448 -7.47 -11.01 -10.76
N HIS A 449 -6.82 -10.62 -9.66
CA HIS A 449 -7.52 -10.39 -8.39
C HIS A 449 -7.70 -8.91 -8.02
N TYR A 450 -6.86 -8.02 -8.55
CA TYR A 450 -7.01 -6.57 -8.36
C TYR A 450 -7.56 -5.89 -9.61
N LEU A 451 -6.82 -5.87 -10.72
CA LEU A 451 -7.17 -5.04 -11.88
C LEU A 451 -8.46 -5.50 -12.56
N ASP A 452 -8.74 -6.80 -12.65
CA ASP A 452 -10.02 -7.31 -13.19
C ASP A 452 -11.23 -6.89 -12.35
N ASN A 453 -11.04 -6.79 -11.04
CA ASN A 453 -12.13 -6.39 -10.15
C ASN A 453 -12.35 -4.87 -10.11
N MET A 454 -11.26 -4.12 -10.27
CA MET A 454 -11.24 -2.66 -10.16
C MET A 454 -11.51 -1.99 -11.50
N PHE A 455 -10.93 -2.51 -12.57
CA PHE A 455 -10.85 -1.93 -13.90
C PHE A 455 -11.07 -3.01 -14.97
N PRO A 456 -12.26 -3.65 -15.03
CA PRO A 456 -12.54 -4.65 -16.05
C PRO A 456 -12.36 -4.04 -17.45
N LEU A 457 -11.59 -4.70 -18.30
CA LEU A 457 -11.40 -4.22 -19.68
C LEU A 457 -12.66 -4.42 -20.52
N ASP A 458 -12.74 -3.72 -21.64
CA ASP A 458 -13.75 -3.94 -22.66
C ASP A 458 -13.45 -5.19 -23.50
N LYS A 459 -14.36 -5.57 -24.38
CA LYS A 459 -14.23 -6.80 -25.17
C LYS A 459 -13.01 -6.82 -26.11
N SER A 460 -12.43 -5.67 -26.43
CA SER A 460 -11.20 -5.59 -27.24
C SER A 460 -9.92 -5.65 -26.42
N LEU A 461 -10.02 -5.69 -25.08
CA LEU A 461 -8.88 -5.59 -24.17
C LEU A 461 -8.07 -4.30 -24.40
N SER A 462 -8.72 -3.21 -24.81
CA SER A 462 -8.07 -1.96 -25.21
C SER A 462 -8.26 -0.83 -24.20
N CYS A 463 -9.34 -0.87 -23.42
CA CYS A 463 -9.66 0.15 -22.43
C CYS A 463 -10.53 -0.43 -21.32
N VAL A 464 -10.73 0.31 -20.24
CA VAL A 464 -11.63 -0.06 -19.15
C VAL A 464 -13.07 0.14 -19.58
N GLN A 465 -13.90 -0.88 -19.37
CA GLN A 465 -15.32 -0.80 -19.61
C GLN A 465 -16.00 0.08 -18.55
N GLN A 466 -16.66 1.14 -19.01
CA GLN A 466 -17.41 2.09 -18.18
C GLN A 466 -18.89 2.14 -18.61
N ASN A 467 -19.74 2.69 -17.75
CA ASN A 467 -21.10 3.08 -18.14
C ASN A 467 -21.03 4.31 -19.07
N GLY A 468 -22.15 4.66 -19.72
CA GLY A 468 -22.20 5.81 -20.65
C GLY A 468 -21.91 7.17 -20.01
N ASP A 469 -21.94 7.28 -18.67
CA ASP A 469 -21.60 8.48 -17.90
C ASP A 469 -20.14 8.47 -17.38
N GLY A 470 -19.32 7.48 -17.78
CA GLY A 470 -17.94 7.31 -17.30
C GLY A 470 -17.83 6.67 -15.91
N SER A 471 -18.95 6.31 -15.27
CA SER A 471 -18.93 5.63 -13.98
C SER A 471 -18.54 4.14 -14.11
N PRO A 472 -17.98 3.52 -13.06
CA PRO A 472 -17.62 2.11 -13.08
C PRO A 472 -18.85 1.20 -13.22
N LEU A 473 -18.65 0.02 -13.81
CA LEU A 473 -19.70 -0.99 -13.90
C LEU A 473 -20.22 -1.42 -12.52
N PRO A 474 -21.53 -1.66 -12.37
CA PRO A 474 -22.11 -2.14 -11.12
C PRO A 474 -21.44 -3.42 -10.62
N GLY A 475 -21.21 -3.50 -9.30
CA GLY A 475 -20.61 -4.67 -8.65
C GLY A 475 -19.08 -4.72 -8.69
N THR A 476 -18.42 -3.79 -9.40
CA THR A 476 -16.95 -3.67 -9.37
C THR A 476 -16.52 -3.10 -8.03
N PHE A 477 -15.24 -3.27 -7.69
CA PHE A 477 -14.67 -2.61 -6.52
C PHE A 477 -14.86 -1.09 -6.57
N MET A 478 -14.68 -0.49 -7.75
CA MET A 478 -14.78 0.96 -7.93
C MET A 478 -16.21 1.49 -7.78
N ALA A 479 -17.22 0.68 -8.13
CA ALA A 479 -18.63 1.03 -7.94
C ALA A 479 -19.15 0.80 -6.51
N ALA A 480 -18.37 0.14 -5.64
CA ALA A 480 -18.82 -0.22 -4.30
C ALA A 480 -19.02 0.99 -3.40
N GLU A 481 -20.02 0.89 -2.51
CA GLU A 481 -20.27 1.88 -1.47
C GLU A 481 -19.15 1.85 -0.41
N VAL A 482 -18.83 3.01 0.15
CA VAL A 482 -17.69 3.17 1.06
C VAL A 482 -18.15 3.46 2.49
N ASN A 483 -17.52 2.78 3.43
CA ASN A 483 -17.47 3.17 4.84
C ASN A 483 -16.13 3.89 5.10
N VAL A 484 -16.16 5.21 5.31
CA VAL A 484 -14.95 6.00 5.57
C VAL A 484 -14.66 6.08 7.07
N PHE A 485 -13.46 5.67 7.47
CA PHE A 485 -12.95 5.77 8.83
C PHE A 485 -11.90 6.90 8.91
N ASN A 486 -12.07 7.78 9.90
CA ASN A 486 -11.24 8.97 10.11
C ASN A 486 -11.23 9.94 8.90
N ASP A 487 -12.40 10.24 8.32
CA ASP A 487 -12.52 11.14 7.14
C ASP A 487 -11.74 12.46 7.39
N PRO A 488 -10.71 12.78 6.58
CA PRO A 488 -9.93 13.99 6.74
C PRO A 488 -10.75 15.28 6.76
N LYS A 489 -11.83 15.35 5.97
CA LYS A 489 -12.71 16.53 5.92
C LYS A 489 -13.45 16.73 7.23
N GLU A 490 -13.98 15.64 7.80
CA GLU A 490 -14.68 15.68 9.08
C GLU A 490 -13.70 15.95 10.24
N MET A 491 -12.50 15.37 10.19
CA MET A 491 -11.46 15.64 11.19
C MET A 491 -11.02 17.11 11.16
N ASP A 492 -10.91 17.73 9.99
CA ASP A 492 -10.58 19.14 9.85
C ASP A 492 -11.73 20.05 10.32
N ARG A 493 -12.98 19.65 10.06
CA ARG A 493 -14.17 20.32 10.63
C ARG A 493 -14.15 20.27 12.16
N LEU A 494 -13.83 19.13 12.75
CA LEU A 494 -13.70 18.99 14.21
C LEU A 494 -12.53 19.82 14.77
N ARG A 495 -11.43 19.94 14.01
CA ARG A 495 -10.30 20.80 14.38
C ARG A 495 -10.66 22.28 14.35
N SER A 496 -11.34 22.77 13.31
CA SER A 496 -11.73 24.17 13.23
C SER A 496 -12.66 24.56 14.38
N LEU A 497 -13.58 23.66 14.77
CA LEU A 497 -14.42 23.83 15.96
C LEU A 497 -13.62 23.87 17.27
N ARG A 498 -12.52 23.11 17.39
CA ARG A 498 -11.65 23.10 18.57
C ARG A 498 -10.83 24.39 18.73
N TYR A 499 -10.28 24.91 17.62
CA TYR A 499 -9.42 26.09 17.64
C TYR A 499 -10.20 27.42 17.67
N ASN A 500 -11.43 27.47 17.14
CA ASN A 500 -12.25 28.68 17.16
C ASN A 500 -12.93 29.01 18.51
N ARG A 501 -12.58 28.32 19.61
CA ARG A 501 -13.06 28.71 20.96
C ARG A 501 -12.33 29.93 21.55
N SER A 502 -11.41 30.54 20.80
CA SER A 502 -10.86 31.87 21.07
C SER A 502 -10.92 32.75 19.82
N GLY A 503 -12.13 33.24 19.50
CA GLY A 503 -12.36 34.43 18.69
C GLY A 503 -12.14 34.32 17.18
N TYR A 504 -13.19 34.03 16.43
CA TYR A 504 -13.63 34.81 15.26
C TYR A 504 -14.98 34.28 14.76
N GLU A 505 -15.97 35.17 14.61
CA GLU A 505 -17.19 34.90 13.86
C GLU A 505 -16.81 34.67 12.39
N SER A 506 -17.10 33.50 11.84
CA SER A 506 -17.16 33.33 10.39
C SER A 506 -18.62 33.26 9.99
N SER A 507 -19.15 34.41 9.59
CA SER A 507 -20.26 34.52 8.67
C SER A 507 -19.90 33.84 7.34
N ASN A 508 -20.92 33.28 6.69
CA ASN A 508 -20.95 32.79 5.31
C ASN A 508 -20.15 31.52 4.97
N HIS A 509 -20.76 30.37 5.29
CA HIS A 509 -21.26 29.45 4.25
C HIS A 509 -22.26 28.48 4.88
N HIS A 510 -23.54 28.84 4.81
CA HIS A 510 -24.61 27.85 4.87
C HIS A 510 -24.46 26.91 3.68
N HIS A 511 -23.99 25.69 3.91
CA HIS A 511 -24.50 24.46 3.28
C HIS A 511 -24.57 23.41 4.41
N VAL A 512 -25.42 23.70 5.41
CA VAL A 512 -25.88 22.73 6.41
C VAL A 512 -27.15 22.14 5.84
N ASN A 513 -27.00 21.26 4.85
CA ASN A 513 -27.93 20.21 4.42
C ASN A 513 -27.52 19.75 3.03
N GLY A 514 -27.18 18.47 2.91
CA GLY A 514 -26.95 17.82 1.62
C GLY A 514 -25.49 17.46 1.39
N ASP A 515 -25.01 16.41 2.06
CA ASP A 515 -24.35 15.33 1.31
C ASP A 515 -24.41 14.03 2.11
N VAL A 516 -25.61 13.45 2.20
CA VAL A 516 -25.75 12.00 2.47
C VAL A 516 -25.76 11.28 1.12
N SER A 517 -24.95 11.71 0.15
CA SER A 517 -24.66 10.85 -0.98
C SER A 517 -23.81 9.69 -0.45
N VAL A 518 -24.26 8.48 -0.75
CA VAL A 518 -23.49 7.29 -0.50
C VAL A 518 -22.19 7.41 -1.30
N LYS A 519 -21.08 7.72 -0.63
CA LYS A 519 -19.76 7.82 -1.28
C LYS A 519 -19.39 6.46 -1.86
N ARG A 520 -19.05 6.41 -3.14
CA ARG A 520 -18.52 5.22 -3.83
C ARG A 520 -17.00 5.30 -3.98
N VAL A 521 -16.34 4.16 -4.18
CA VAL A 521 -14.88 4.10 -4.23
C VAL A 521 -14.30 4.99 -5.33
N TYR A 522 -14.85 4.97 -6.54
CA TYR A 522 -14.33 5.75 -7.68
C TYR A 522 -14.40 7.28 -7.47
N GLN A 523 -15.26 7.76 -6.56
CA GLN A 523 -15.35 9.17 -6.21
C GLN A 523 -14.25 9.59 -5.22
N LEU A 524 -13.64 8.63 -4.51
CA LEU A 524 -12.58 8.85 -3.53
C LEU A 524 -11.20 8.46 -4.05
N SER A 525 -11.13 7.48 -4.94
CA SER A 525 -9.91 6.98 -5.57
C SER A 525 -9.43 7.96 -6.63
N ARG A 526 -8.23 8.54 -6.42
CA ARG A 526 -7.56 9.32 -7.45
C ARG A 526 -7.12 8.45 -8.61
N LEU A 527 -6.76 7.18 -8.35
CA LEU A 527 -6.35 6.25 -9.40
C LEU A 527 -7.43 6.04 -10.46
N TRP A 528 -8.71 6.01 -10.08
CA TRP A 528 -9.82 5.91 -11.04
C TRP A 528 -9.86 7.07 -12.04
N GLN A 529 -9.43 8.26 -11.64
CA GLN A 529 -9.46 9.45 -12.49
C GLN A 529 -8.46 9.37 -13.66
N TYR A 530 -7.55 8.39 -13.66
CA TYR A 530 -6.63 8.14 -14.77
C TYR A 530 -7.17 7.18 -15.82
N VAL A 531 -8.28 6.50 -15.54
CA VAL A 531 -8.82 5.44 -16.42
C VAL A 531 -9.07 5.99 -17.82
N ASN A 532 -8.71 5.20 -18.84
CA ASN A 532 -8.94 5.52 -20.26
C ASN A 532 -8.31 6.86 -20.72
N GLY A 533 -7.10 7.18 -20.24
CA GLY A 533 -6.40 8.40 -20.67
C GLY A 533 -6.84 9.68 -19.95
N ASN A 534 -7.80 9.59 -19.02
CA ASN A 534 -8.22 10.76 -18.26
C ASN A 534 -7.10 11.27 -17.34
N CYS A 535 -7.17 12.55 -16.94
CA CYS A 535 -6.26 13.15 -15.99
C CYS A 535 -7.04 13.62 -14.76
N PRO A 536 -6.56 13.35 -13.53
CA PRO A 536 -7.18 13.89 -12.34
C PRO A 536 -7.03 15.41 -12.28
N GLU A 537 -8.04 16.09 -11.77
CA GLU A 537 -7.95 17.52 -11.46
C GLU A 537 -6.84 17.79 -10.44
N GLU A 538 -6.09 18.87 -10.67
CA GLU A 538 -5.06 19.34 -9.76
C GLU A 538 -5.71 20.09 -8.59
N PHE A 539 -5.66 19.53 -7.38
CA PHE A 539 -6.07 20.20 -6.14
C PHE A 539 -4.88 20.68 -5.32
#